data_AF-A0A3R9V6P9-F1
#
_entry.id   AF-A0A3R9V6P9-F1
#
_cell.length_a   1.000
_cell.length_b   1.000
_cell.length_c   1.000
_cell.angle_alpha   90.00
_cell.angle_beta   90.00
_cell.angle_gamma   90.00
#
_symmetry.space_group_name_H-M   'P 1'
#
loop_
_entity.id
_entity.type
_entity.pdbx_description
1 polymer ?
#
loop_
_entity_poly.entity_id
_entity_poly.type
_entity_poly.pdbx_seq_one_letter_code
_entity_poly.pdbx_strand_id
1 'polypeptide(L)'
;MLSTNTKDAYLCELGFTRISLYRSWDYPVGNGEAAFIPITDVRYLHQTVAADGTRLYAYAWVEEPGILLTTERHISALEHIVAELETNDFRLLSQQIEKFFQRHGGRGVLISSAIHSSLPMLS
;
A
#
# COMPACT_ATOMS: atom_id res chain seq x y z
N MET A 1 -17.73 -2.08 13.51
CA MET A 1 -17.18 -1.15 12.51
C MET A 1 -16.02 -0.42 13.17
N LEU A 2 -14.79 -0.60 12.67
CA LEU A 2 -13.64 0.17 13.13
C LEU A 2 -13.73 1.56 12.49
N SER A 3 -13.53 2.62 13.26
CA SER A 3 -13.43 3.95 12.67
C SER A 3 -12.19 4.00 11.76
N THR A 4 -12.22 4.81 10.70
CA THR A 4 -11.10 4.99 9.76
C THR A 4 -9.76 5.22 10.48
N ASN A 5 -9.78 5.92 11.61
CA ASN A 5 -8.59 6.16 12.45
C ASN A 5 -7.96 4.88 13.00
N THR A 6 -8.74 3.84 13.32
CA THR A 6 -8.19 2.62 13.88
C THR A 6 -7.51 1.76 12.81
N LYS A 7 -8.09 1.65 11.60
CA LYS A 7 -7.48 0.90 10.49
C LYS A 7 -6.19 1.55 10.02
N ASP A 8 -6.20 2.88 9.92
CA ASP A 8 -5.01 3.67 9.57
C ASP A 8 -3.88 3.49 10.60
N ALA A 9 -4.20 3.62 11.89
CA ALA A 9 -3.24 3.42 12.97
C ALA A 9 -2.60 2.02 12.93
N TYR A 10 -3.40 0.96 12.76
CA TYR A 10 -2.86 -0.41 12.66
C TYR A 10 -1.96 -0.61 11.45
N LEU A 11 -2.31 -0.06 10.29
CA LEU A 11 -1.44 -0.13 9.12
C LEU A 11 -0.11 0.59 9.39
N CYS A 12 -0.16 1.76 10.04
CA CYS A 12 1.06 2.48 10.42
C CYS A 12 1.93 1.70 11.40
N GLU A 13 1.36 1.04 12.39
CA GLU A 13 2.08 0.15 13.32
C GLU A 13 2.74 -1.04 12.61
N LEU A 14 2.13 -1.54 11.54
CA LEU A 14 2.70 -2.60 10.69
C LEU A 14 3.78 -2.09 9.72
N GLY A 15 4.18 -0.82 9.82
CA GLY A 15 5.24 -0.24 9.00
C GLY A 15 4.76 0.30 7.66
N PHE A 16 3.45 0.50 7.48
CA PHE A 16 2.93 1.16 6.29
C PHE A 16 2.88 2.68 6.45
N THR A 17 3.22 3.40 5.39
CA THR A 17 3.02 4.86 5.32
C THR A 17 1.99 5.16 4.24
N ARG A 18 1.01 6.01 4.56
CA ARG A 18 0.03 6.51 3.60
C ARG A 18 0.72 7.27 2.48
N ILE A 19 0.43 6.93 1.24
CA ILE A 19 0.95 7.63 0.06
C ILE A 19 -0.18 8.43 -0.59
N SER A 20 0.10 9.66 -1.01
CA SER A 20 -0.89 10.48 -1.72
C SER A 20 -1.36 9.77 -2.99
N LEU A 21 -2.66 9.89 -3.25
CA LEU A 21 -3.24 9.59 -4.55
C LEU A 21 -2.46 10.41 -5.58
N TYR A 22 -2.04 9.73 -6.66
CA TYR A 22 -1.45 10.41 -7.81
C TYR A 22 -2.41 11.52 -8.23
N ARG A 23 -1.90 12.75 -8.44
CA ARG A 23 -2.69 13.75 -9.17
C ARG A 23 -2.97 13.15 -10.54
N SER A 24 -4.22 13.19 -10.95
CA SER A 24 -4.79 12.64 -12.19
C SER A 24 -4.19 13.19 -13.49
N TRP A 25 -3.03 13.85 -13.45
CA TRP A 25 -2.43 14.56 -14.59
C TRP A 25 -1.31 13.79 -15.30
N ASP A 26 -0.72 12.78 -14.66
CA ASP A 26 0.41 12.02 -15.22
C ASP A 26 0.00 10.69 -15.86
N TYR A 27 -1.31 10.46 -16.08
CA TYR A 27 -1.78 9.25 -16.76
C TYR A 27 -2.77 9.60 -17.88
N PRO A 28 -2.51 9.21 -19.13
CA PRO A 28 -3.57 9.08 -20.12
C PRO A 28 -4.41 7.89 -19.67
N VAL A 29 -5.58 8.15 -19.10
CA VAL A 29 -6.60 7.13 -18.87
C VAL A 29 -7.05 6.68 -20.26
N GLY A 30 -6.37 5.69 -20.82
CA GLY A 30 -6.83 5.02 -22.03
C GLY A 30 -8.19 4.39 -21.71
N ASN A 31 -9.18 4.63 -22.57
CA ASN A 31 -10.59 4.26 -22.42
C ASN A 31 -10.86 2.73 -22.32
N GLY A 32 -9.86 1.90 -22.00
CA GLY A 32 -9.95 0.44 -22.02
C GLY A 32 -9.15 -0.30 -20.95
N GLU A 33 -8.47 0.37 -20.02
CA GLU A 33 -7.80 -0.33 -18.92
C GLU A 33 -8.73 -0.39 -17.70
N ALA A 34 -9.05 -1.62 -17.28
CA ALA A 34 -9.77 -1.85 -16.03
C ALA A 34 -8.89 -1.36 -14.88
N ALA A 35 -9.13 -0.13 -14.42
CA ALA A 35 -8.61 0.31 -13.14
C ALA A 35 -9.32 -0.51 -12.06
N PHE A 36 -8.69 -1.59 -11.60
CA PHE A 36 -9.24 -2.51 -10.60
C PHE A 36 -9.51 -1.87 -9.23
N ILE A 37 -9.19 -0.59 -9.04
CA ILE A 37 -9.11 0.05 -7.73
C ILE A 37 -9.84 1.39 -7.74
N PRO A 38 -10.94 1.54 -6.98
CA PRO A 38 -11.68 2.78 -6.89
C PRO A 38 -10.86 3.95 -6.32
N ILE A 39 -11.25 5.17 -6.70
CA ILE A 39 -10.60 6.45 -6.31
C ILE A 39 -10.66 6.70 -4.79
N THR A 40 -11.56 6.01 -4.09
CA THR A 40 -11.79 6.09 -2.64
C THR A 40 -10.74 5.36 -1.79
N ASP A 41 -9.83 4.60 -2.42
CA ASP A 41 -8.95 3.69 -1.70
C ASP A 41 -7.74 4.41 -1.13
N VAL A 42 -7.48 4.23 0.17
CA VAL A 42 -6.26 4.74 0.77
C VAL A 42 -5.14 3.75 0.49
N ARG A 43 -4.10 4.28 -0.15
CA ARG A 43 -2.92 3.52 -0.54
C ARG A 43 -1.83 3.73 0.49
N TYR A 44 -1.17 2.63 0.81
CA TYR A 44 -0.02 2.63 1.69
C TYR A 44 1.15 1.92 1.04
N LEU A 45 2.36 2.34 1.40
CA LEU A 45 3.61 1.68 1.04
C LEU A 45 4.29 1.20 2.32
N HIS A 46 4.69 -0.06 2.36
CA HIS A 46 5.47 -0.60 3.46
C HIS A 46 6.87 0.02 3.44
N GLN A 47 7.34 0.50 4.60
CA GLN A 47 8.62 1.18 4.76
C GLN A 47 9.81 0.26 4.55
N THR A 48 9.63 -1.06 4.63
CA THR A 48 10.68 -2.03 4.27
C THR A 48 10.44 -2.59 2.88
N VAL A 49 11.45 -2.53 2.04
CA VAL A 49 11.53 -3.25 0.76
C VAL A 49 12.03 -4.66 1.04
N ALA A 50 11.57 -5.67 0.30
CA ALA A 50 12.08 -7.01 0.43
C ALA A 50 13.54 -7.12 -0.05
N ALA A 51 14.24 -8.19 0.32
CA ALA A 51 15.66 -8.37 0.00
C ALA A 51 15.94 -8.43 -1.51
N ASP A 52 14.99 -8.91 -2.30
CA ASP A 52 15.05 -8.92 -3.77
C ASP A 52 14.68 -7.58 -4.42
N GLY A 53 14.37 -6.54 -3.63
CA GLY A 53 13.97 -5.22 -4.12
C GLY A 53 12.45 -5.05 -4.32
N THR A 54 11.65 -6.09 -4.10
CA THR A 54 10.20 -6.04 -4.25
C THR A 54 9.56 -5.17 -3.18
N ARG A 55 8.65 -4.29 -3.58
CA ARG A 55 7.90 -3.41 -2.66
C ARG A 55 6.59 -4.07 -2.25
N LEU A 56 6.05 -3.64 -1.13
CA LEU A 56 4.73 -4.07 -0.66
C LEU A 56 3.83 -2.86 -0.48
N TYR A 57 2.68 -2.89 -1.13
CA TYR A 57 1.63 -1.90 -1.04
C TYR A 57 0.40 -2.51 -0.36
N ALA A 58 -0.34 -1.68 0.37
CA ALA A 58 -1.65 -2.02 0.90
C ALA A 58 -2.69 -1.03 0.39
N TYR A 59 -3.82 -1.58 -0.06
CA TYR A 59 -5.00 -0.84 -0.45
C TYR A 59 -6.07 -1.15 0.58
N ALA A 60 -6.47 -0.11 1.31
CA ALA A 60 -7.48 -0.22 2.34
C ALA A 60 -8.69 0.61 1.97
N TRP A 61 -9.85 -0.05 1.86
CA TRP A 61 -11.12 0.63 1.77
C TRP A 61 -11.41 1.36 3.09
N VAL A 62 -11.72 2.65 3.01
CA VAL A 62 -11.83 3.54 4.18
C VAL A 62 -13.06 3.23 5.01
N GLU A 63 -14.16 2.96 4.33
CA GLU A 63 -15.49 2.75 4.93
C GLU A 63 -15.86 1.27 4.96
N GLU A 64 -15.10 0.43 4.24
CA GLU A 64 -15.38 -0.99 4.10
C GLU A 64 -14.29 -1.87 4.76
N PRO A 65 -14.68 -3.07 5.23
CA PRO A 65 -13.70 -4.06 5.66
C PRO A 65 -12.84 -4.51 4.49
N GLY A 66 -11.63 -4.93 4.80
CA GLY A 66 -10.78 -5.62 3.85
C GLY A 66 -9.58 -4.81 3.36
N ILE A 67 -8.56 -5.53 2.95
CA ILE A 67 -7.24 -5.02 2.61
C ILE A 67 -6.69 -5.86 1.47
N LEU A 68 -6.23 -5.20 0.42
CA LEU A 68 -5.53 -5.83 -0.70
C LEU A 68 -4.03 -5.52 -0.62
N LEU A 69 -3.22 -6.56 -0.55
CA LEU A 69 -1.77 -6.49 -0.61
C LEU A 69 -1.29 -6.72 -2.03
N THR A 70 -0.34 -5.91 -2.48
CA THR A 70 0.18 -5.97 -3.86
C THR A 70 1.66 -5.58 -3.92
N THR A 71 2.37 -6.08 -4.92
CA THR A 71 3.76 -5.70 -5.23
C THR A 71 3.86 -4.42 -6.03
N GLU A 72 2.78 -4.02 -6.68
CA GLU A 72 2.73 -2.87 -7.57
C GLU A 72 1.76 -1.79 -7.07
N ARG A 73 2.11 -0.55 -7.41
CA ARG A 73 1.22 0.61 -7.18
C ARG A 73 0.08 0.67 -8.20
N HIS A 74 0.19 -0.08 -9.29
CA HIS A 74 -0.85 -0.25 -10.30
C HIS A 74 -1.11 -1.74 -10.52
N ILE A 75 -2.31 -2.19 -10.17
CA ILE A 75 -2.71 -3.58 -10.36
C ILE A 75 -3.32 -3.71 -11.75
N SER A 76 -2.49 -4.06 -12.72
CA SER A 76 -2.92 -4.38 -14.10
C SER A 76 -2.99 -5.89 -14.37
N ALA A 77 -2.47 -6.70 -13.45
CA ALA A 77 -2.43 -8.15 -13.58
C ALA A 77 -2.59 -8.85 -12.21
N LEU A 78 -3.11 -10.08 -12.23
CA LEU A 78 -3.30 -10.88 -11.02
C LEU A 78 -1.99 -11.20 -10.30
N GLU A 79 -0.88 -11.27 -11.02
CA GLU A 79 0.45 -11.50 -10.45
C GLU A 79 0.94 -10.37 -9.53
N HIS A 80 0.35 -9.17 -9.63
CA HIS A 80 0.63 -8.09 -8.69
C HIS A 80 -0.04 -8.32 -7.33
N ILE A 81 -1.07 -9.17 -7.26
CA ILE A 81 -1.83 -9.43 -6.03
C ILE A 81 -1.06 -10.43 -5.16
N VAL A 82 -0.71 -9.98 -3.95
CA VAL A 82 -0.06 -10.82 -2.93
C VAL A 82 -1.10 -11.56 -2.10
N ALA A 83 -2.13 -10.83 -1.65
CA ALA A 83 -3.23 -11.37 -0.86
C ALA A 83 -4.41 -10.40 -0.86
N GLU A 84 -5.62 -10.94 -0.89
CA GLU A 84 -6.85 -10.19 -0.64
C GLU A 84 -7.46 -10.67 0.67
N LEU A 85 -7.74 -9.72 1.57
CA LEU A 85 -8.39 -9.97 2.86
C LEU A 85 -9.74 -9.29 2.81
N GLU A 86 -10.83 -10.06 2.90
CA GLU A 86 -12.20 -9.53 2.91
C GLU A 86 -12.57 -8.87 4.26
N THR A 87 -11.73 -9.05 5.28
CA THR A 87 -11.98 -8.58 6.65
C THR A 87 -10.81 -7.76 7.17
N ASN A 88 -11.04 -6.98 8.23
CA ASN A 88 -9.98 -6.28 8.96
C ASN A 88 -9.32 -7.19 10.02
N ASP A 89 -9.02 -8.44 9.68
CA ASP A 89 -8.24 -9.33 10.55
C ASP A 89 -6.76 -8.95 10.48
N PHE A 90 -6.33 -8.11 11.42
CA PHE A 90 -4.96 -7.62 11.48
C PHE A 90 -3.95 -8.72 11.80
N ARG A 91 -4.35 -9.81 12.46
CA ARG A 91 -3.46 -10.95 12.71
C ARG A 91 -3.17 -11.67 11.41
N LEU A 92 -4.19 -11.90 10.60
CA LEU A 92 -4.04 -12.49 9.28
C LEU A 92 -3.20 -11.58 8.37
N LEU A 93 -3.42 -10.27 8.42
CA LEU A 93 -2.61 -9.28 7.71
C LEU A 93 -1.12 -9.39 8.07
N SER A 94 -0.77 -9.39 9.37
CA SER A 94 0.62 -9.56 9.80
C SER A 94 1.24 -10.85 9.28
N GLN A 95 0.49 -11.94 9.28
CA GLN A 95 0.96 -13.22 8.74
C GLN A 95 1.22 -13.15 7.24
N GLN A 96 0.40 -12.45 6.46
CA GLN A 96 0.62 -12.28 5.03
C GLN A 96 1.85 -11.41 4.74
N ILE A 97 2.10 -10.39 5.54
CA ILE A 97 3.30 -9.54 5.44
C ILE A 97 4.57 -10.36 5.69
N GLU A 98 4.58 -11.18 6.75
CA GLU A 98 5.72 -12.06 7.03
C GLU A 98 5.94 -13.10 5.92
N LYS A 99 4.86 -13.73 5.43
CA LYS A 99 4.94 -14.66 4.29
C LYS A 99 5.48 -13.98 3.04
N PHE A 100 5.06 -12.74 2.77
CA PHE A 100 5.60 -11.94 1.67
C PHE A 100 7.11 -11.79 1.81
N PHE A 101 7.61 -11.27 2.94
CA PHE A 101 9.05 -11.09 3.13
C PHE A 101 9.81 -12.41 3.03
N GLN A 102 9.32 -13.50 3.61
CA GLN A 102 9.97 -14.81 3.50
C GLN A 102 10.09 -15.29 2.05
N ARG A 103 9.09 -15.06 1.21
CA ARG A 103 9.12 -15.42 -0.22
C ARG A 103 10.10 -14.58 -1.02
N HIS A 104 10.32 -13.34 -0.61
CA HIS A 104 11.16 -12.35 -1.31
C HIS A 104 12.56 -12.20 -0.67
N GLY A 105 13.08 -13.28 -0.08
CA GLY A 105 14.44 -13.34 0.47
C GLY A 105 14.63 -12.66 1.83
N GLY A 106 13.54 -12.27 2.49
CA GLY A 106 13.52 -11.61 3.79
C GLY A 106 13.26 -10.11 3.71
N ARG A 107 13.36 -9.45 4.86
CA ARG A 107 13.27 -7.98 4.99
C ARG A 107 14.59 -7.36 4.48
N GLY A 108 14.49 -6.43 3.55
CA GLY A 108 15.61 -5.69 2.98
C GLY A 108 15.74 -4.29 3.57
N VAL A 109 15.96 -3.29 2.71
CA VAL A 109 16.25 -1.91 3.12
C VAL A 109 15.00 -1.18 3.60
N LEU A 110 15.14 -0.41 4.67
CA LEU A 110 14.12 0.55 5.10
C LEU A 110 14.18 1.80 4.22
N ILE A 111 13.10 2.05 3.47
CA ILE A 111 12.88 3.26 2.71
C ILE A 111 12.23 4.30 3.61
N SER A 112 13.01 5.32 3.99
CA SER A 112 12.46 6.49 4.64
C SER A 112 11.61 7.26 3.64
N SER A 113 10.32 7.40 3.89
CA SER A 113 9.42 8.25 3.11
C SER A 113 9.61 9.75 3.43
N ALA A 114 10.80 10.18 3.82
CA ALA A 114 11.17 11.58 4.03
C ALA A 114 11.24 12.32 2.68
N ILE A 115 10.09 12.49 2.03
CA ILE A 115 9.87 13.45 0.94
C ILE A 115 8.67 14.30 1.35
N HIS A 116 8.86 15.08 2.42
CA HIS A 116 8.06 16.27 2.67
C HIS A 116 8.82 17.25 3.57
N SER A 117 10.10 17.47 3.28
CA SER A 117 10.72 18.74 3.66
C SER A 117 10.23 19.77 2.66
N SER A 118 9.26 20.58 3.09
CA SER A 118 8.89 21.82 2.40
C SER A 118 10.18 22.54 1.99
N LEU A 119 10.34 22.82 0.70
CA LEU A 119 11.42 23.69 0.22
C LEU A 119 11.37 24.98 1.04
N PRO A 120 12.50 25.49 1.57
CA PRO A 120 12.50 26.82 2.15
C PRO A 120 12.10 27.80 1.06
N MET A 121 11.00 28.53 1.29
CA MET A 121 10.67 29.70 0.49
C MET A 121 11.82 30.68 0.68
N LEU A 122 12.65 30.80 -0.36
CA LEU A 122 13.62 31.89 -0.47
C LEU A 122 12.81 33.17 -0.70
N SER A 123 12.69 33.96 0.36
CA SER A 123 12.27 35.36 0.32
C SER A 123 13.46 36.26 0.01
#